data_AF-A0A1D8D6W5-F1
#
_entry.id   AF-A0A1D8D6W5-F1
#
_cell.length_a   1.000
_cell.length_b   1.000
_cell.length_c   1.000
_cell.angle_alpha   90.00
_cell.angle_beta   90.00
_cell.angle_gamma   90.00
#
_symmetry.space_group_name_H-M   'P 1'
#
loop_
_entity.id
_entity.type
_entity.pdbx_description
1 polymer ?
#
loop_
_entity_poly.entity_id
_entity_poly.type
_entity_poly.pdbx_seq_one_letter_code
_entity_poly.pdbx_strand_id
1 'polypeptide(L)' 'MKEQKWIHEGLITESLPNGMFRVRLDNEDLILGYVSGRIRRSFIRILPGDRVKIEVSRYDSTRGRIIYRLRNKDSTD' A
#
# COMPACT_ATOMS: atom_id res chain seq x y z
N MET A 1 -1.37 -11.10 22.05
CA MET A 1 -2.31 -11.57 21.00
C MET A 1 -1.67 -11.30 19.64
N LYS A 2 -1.47 -12.31 18.79
CA LYS A 2 -0.97 -12.08 17.41
C LYS A 2 -2.15 -11.54 16.59
N GLU A 3 -2.12 -10.26 16.28
CA GLU A 3 -3.03 -9.69 15.27
C GLU A 3 -2.87 -10.47 13.97
N GLN A 4 -3.95 -11.12 13.54
CA GLN A 4 -4.04 -11.65 12.18
C GLN A 4 -4.10 -10.45 11.25
N LYS A 5 -2.97 -10.18 10.59
CA LYS A 5 -2.80 -9.11 9.63
C LYS A 5 -3.30 -9.59 8.27
N TRP A 6 -4.33 -8.94 7.73
CA TRP A 6 -4.79 -9.23 6.39
C TRP A 6 -4.02 -8.38 5.38
N ILE A 7 -3.29 -9.06 4.52
CA ILE A 7 -2.53 -8.43 3.44
C ILE A 7 -3.38 -8.52 2.18
N HIS A 8 -3.65 -7.37 1.59
CA HIS A 8 -4.31 -7.23 0.30
C HIS A 8 -3.38 -6.57 -0.71
N GLU A 9 -3.69 -6.78 -1.98
CA GLU A 9 -3.05 -6.08 -3.09
C GLU A 9 -3.97 -4.96 -3.56
N GLY A 10 -3.35 -3.89 -4.05
CA GLY A 10 -4.09 -2.74 -4.56
C GLY A 10 -3.22 -1.83 -5.39
N LEU A 11 -3.88 -0.94 -6.13
CA LEU A 11 -3.25 0.05 -6.98
C LEU A 11 -3.39 1.43 -6.36
N ILE A 12 -2.31 2.19 -6.37
CA ILE A 12 -2.34 3.55 -5.85
C ILE A 12 -2.98 4.45 -6.87
N THR A 13 -4.08 5.09 -6.48
CA THR A 13 -4.81 6.01 -7.35
C THR A 13 -4.27 7.42 -7.22
N GLU A 14 -4.01 7.87 -5.99
CA GLU A 14 -3.65 9.27 -5.71
C GLU A 14 -2.69 9.38 -4.52
N SER A 15 -1.82 10.39 -4.55
CA SER A 15 -0.97 10.78 -3.43
C SER A 15 -1.55 12.00 -2.70
N LEU A 16 -1.70 11.90 -1.38
CA LEU A 16 -2.23 12.98 -0.54
C LEU A 16 -1.08 13.79 0.11
N PRO A 17 -1.29 15.09 0.39
CA PRO A 17 -0.24 16.00 0.86
C PRO A 17 0.32 15.65 2.25
N ASN A 18 -0.40 14.87 3.06
CA ASN A 18 0.05 14.39 4.36
C ASN A 18 0.94 13.13 4.30
N GLY A 19 1.37 12.73 3.11
CA GLY A 19 2.15 11.50 2.91
C GLY A 19 1.32 10.22 3.07
N MET A 20 -0.01 10.34 2.98
CA MET A 20 -0.91 9.21 2.76
C MET A 20 -1.14 9.00 1.26
N PHE A 21 -1.61 7.82 0.91
CA PHE A 21 -1.90 7.42 -0.46
C PHE A 21 -3.31 6.83 -0.50
N ARG A 22 -4.07 7.15 -1.53
CA ARG A 22 -5.31 6.41 -1.82
C ARG A 22 -4.94 5.13 -2.56
N VAL A 23 -5.38 4.01 -2.01
CA VAL A 23 -5.16 2.69 -2.59
C VAL A 23 -6.51 2.11 -2.95
N ARG A 24 -6.71 1.77 -4.22
CA ARG A 24 -7.84 0.98 -4.68
C ARG A 24 -7.46 -0.49 -4.54
N LEU A 25 -8.15 -1.19 -3.65
CA LEU A 25 -8.05 -2.63 -3.51
C LEU A 25 -8.64 -3.32 -4.73
N ASP A 26 -8.25 -4.58 -4.96
CA ASP A 26 -8.84 -5.40 -6.03
C ASP A 26 -10.34 -5.66 -5.83
N ASN A 27 -10.82 -5.54 -4.59
CA ASN A 27 -12.25 -5.57 -4.23
C ASN A 27 -13.00 -4.26 -4.54
N GLU A 28 -12.38 -3.34 -5.28
CA GLU A 28 -12.85 -1.98 -5.60
C GLU A 28 -12.93 -0.97 -4.44
N ASP A 29 -12.73 -1.42 -3.21
CA ASP A 29 -12.67 -0.55 -2.04
C ASP A 29 -11.50 0.45 -2.11
N LEU A 30 -11.79 1.71 -1.79
CA LEU A 30 -10.80 2.78 -1.68
C LEU A 30 -10.41 2.98 -0.22
N ILE A 31 -9.13 2.75 0.09
CA ILE A 31 -8.60 2.87 1.45
C ILE A 31 -7.44 3.86 1.52
N LEU A 32 -7.21 4.39 2.72
CA LEU A 32 -6.10 5.29 3.01
C LEU A 32 -4.90 4.47 3.49
N GLY A 33 -3.86 4.43 2.66
CA GLY A 33 -2.60 3.77 2.94
C GLY A 33 -1.54 4.75 3.44
N TYR A 34 -0.87 4.43 4.54
CA TYR A 34 0.37 5.11 4.93
C TYR A 34 1.57 4.19 4.72
N VAL A 35 2.71 4.79 4.37
CA VAL A 35 3.96 4.04 4.17
C VAL A 35 4.51 3.52 5.49
N SER A 36 4.86 2.24 5.52
CA SER A 36 5.56 1.65 6.66
C SER A 36 6.96 2.26 6.82
N GLY A 37 7.49 2.27 8.05
CA GLY A 37 8.86 2.75 8.31
C GLY A 37 9.94 1.96 7.56
N ARG A 38 9.63 0.73 7.11
CA ARG A 38 10.53 -0.06 6.25
C ARG A 38 10.65 0.56 4.87
N ILE A 39 9.52 0.94 4.24
CA ILE A 39 9.50 1.63 2.94
C ILE A 39 10.29 2.94 3.02
N ARG A 40 10.09 3.73 4.08
CA ARG A 40 10.83 4.98 4.31
C ARG A 40 12.35 4.75 4.42
N ARG A 41 12.77 3.74 5.19
CA ARG A 41 14.21 3.39 5.31
C ARG A 41 14.81 2.84 4.02
N SER A 42 14.02 2.17 3.20
CA SER A 42 14.46 1.65 1.90
C SER A 42 14.44 2.69 0.78
N PHE A 43 14.09 3.96 1.07
CA PHE A 43 13.97 5.04 0.08
C PHE A 43 13.08 4.69 -1.13
N ILE A 44 12.11 3.79 -0.94
CA ILE A 44 11.20 3.38 -2.02
C ILE A 44 10.19 4.50 -2.24
N ARG A 45 10.32 5.20 -3.37
CA ARG A 45 9.34 6.20 -3.79
C ARG A 45 8.11 5.51 -4.36
N ILE A 46 6.96 5.90 -3.84
CA ILE A 46 5.66 5.39 -4.25
C ILE A 46 4.97 6.48 -5.06
N LEU A 47 4.48 6.12 -6.25
CA LEU A 47 3.79 7.02 -7.17
C LEU A 47 2.37 6.51 -7.46
N PRO A 48 1.45 7.40 -7.84
CA PRO A 48 0.18 6.99 -8.44
C PRO A 48 0.41 6.07 -9.64
N GLY A 49 -0.36 4.99 -9.73
CA GLY A 49 -0.22 3.92 -10.72
C GLY A 49 0.58 2.71 -10.24
N ASP A 50 1.29 2.81 -9.10
CA ASP A 50 2.04 1.68 -8.56
C ASP A 50 1.11 0.64 -7.91
N ARG A 51 1.40 -0.64 -8.17
CA ARG A 51 0.84 -1.76 -7.39
C ARG A 51 1.59 -1.92 -6.08
N VAL A 52 0.85 -2.07 -4.99
CA VAL A 52 1.40 -2.21 -3.64
C VAL A 52 0.68 -3.29 -2.85
N LYS A 53 1.38 -3.83 -1.86
CA LYS A 53 0.78 -4.66 -0.81
C LYS A 53 0.47 -3.78 0.40
N ILE A 54 -0.78 -3.86 0.83
CA ILE A 54 -1.32 -3.12 1.96
C ILE A 54 -1.82 -4.08 3.02
N GLU A 55 -1.38 -3.85 4.25
CA GLU A 55 -1.79 -4.57 5.43
C GLU A 55 -2.94 -3.79 6.09
N VAL A 56 -4.13 -4.39 6.10
CA VAL A 56 -5.35 -3.80 6.67
C VAL A 56 -5.58 -4.40 8.05
N SER A 57 -5.94 -3.56 9.02
CA SER A 57 -6.28 -4.03 10.36
C SER A 57 -7.71 -4.54 10.41
N ARG A 58 -7.99 -5.57 11.22
CA ARG A 58 -9.34 -6.11 11.44
C ARG A 58 -10.35 -5.07 11.91
N TYR A 59 -9.88 -4.05 12.62
CA TYR A 59 -10.73 -3.08 13.30
C TYR A 59 -11.10 -1.90 12.41
N ASP A 60 -10.29 -1.62 11.39
CA ASP A 60 -10.49 -0.49 10.50
C ASP A 60 -10.11 -0.88 9.08
N SER A 61 -11.12 -1.23 8.29
CA SER A 61 -10.96 -1.57 6.87
C SER A 61 -10.69 -0.33 6.00
N THR A 62 -10.83 0.88 6.53
CA THR A 62 -10.64 2.12 5.75
C THR A 62 -9.19 2.59 5.72
N ARG A 63 -8.34 2.03 6.60
CA ARG A 63 -6.94 2.40 6.76
C ARG A 63 -6.04 1.18 6.66
N GLY A 64 -4.93 1.35 5.96
CA GLY A 64 -3.95 0.29 5.79
C GLY A 64 -2.51 0.78 5.85
N ARG A 65 -1.61 -0.17 6.10
CA ARG A 65 -0.17 0.06 6.09
C ARG A 65 0.44 -0.52 4.82
N ILE A 66 1.08 0.33 4.03
CA ILE A 66 1.79 -0.10 2.82
C ILE A 66 3.11 -0.77 3.24
N ILE A 67 3.19 -2.07 2.98
CA ILE A 67 4.33 -2.90 3.38
C ILE A 67 5.35 -3.08 2.25
N TYR A 68 4.90 -3.10 1.00
CA TYR A 68 5.74 -3.41 -0.14
C TYR A 68 5.18 -2.81 -1.43
N ARG A 69 6.08 -2.35 -2.32
CA ARG A 69 5.73 -1.97 -3.70
C ARG A 69 6.04 -3.13 -4.62
N LEU A 70 5.05 -3.60 -5.37
CA LEU A 70 5.23 -4.64 -6.37
C LEU A 70 5.90 -3.99 -7.59
N ARG A 71 7.15 -4.37 -7.86
CA ARG A 71 7.84 -3.98 -9.08
C ARG A 71 7.45 -4.99 -10.14
N ASN A 72 6.74 -4.56 -11.19
CA ASN A 72 6.64 -5.41 -12.38
C ASN A 72 8.06 -5.68 -12.87
N LYS A 73 8.40 -6.96 -13.04
CA LYS A 73 9.64 -7.39 -13.68
C LYS A 73 9.51 -7.16 -15.19
N ASP A 74 9.36 -5.91 -15.61
CA ASP A 74 9.45 -5.50 -17.02
C ASP A 74 10.79 -4.80 -17.25
N SER A 75 11.86 -5.43 -16.76
CA SER A 75 13.21 -5.13 -17.19
C SER A 75 13.80 -6.47 -17.59
N THR A 76 13.40 -6.90 -18.79
CA THR A 76 14.18 -7.80 -19.64
C THR A 76 15.58 -7.20 -19.76
N ASP A 77 16.57 -8.00 -19.37
CA ASP A 77 17.98 -8.03 -19.78
C ASP A 77 18.65 -6.70 -20.18
#